data_AF-A0A1F8UAX3-F1
#
_entry.id   AF-A0A1F8UAX3-F1
#
_cell.length_a   1.000
_cell.length_b   1.000
_cell.length_c   1.000
_cell.angle_alpha   90.00
_cell.angle_beta   90.00
_cell.angle_gamma   90.00
#
_symmetry.space_group_name_H-M   'P 1'
#
loop_
_entity.id
_entity.type
_entity.pdbx_description
1 polymer ?
#
loop_
_entity_poly.entity_id
_entity_poly.type
_entity_poly.pdbx_seq_one_letter_code
_entity_poly.pdbx_strand_id
1 'polypeptide(L)'
;MKIPNLRRISISPWANVENCADQLRDKFIFSWKPNPSYIANDFDVEYIGNYLKNAFKTTENCVMEMILKDTHTCGNHPERFEI
;
A
#
# COMPACT_ATOMS: atom_id res chain seq x y z
N MET A 1 19.02 -11.23 -8.83
CA MET A 1 19.72 -10.02 -8.34
C MET A 1 19.98 -10.18 -6.85
N LYS A 2 21.21 -9.95 -6.36
CA LYS A 2 21.51 -9.95 -4.91
C LYS A 2 22.05 -8.57 -4.55
N ILE A 3 21.25 -7.75 -3.88
CA ILE A 3 21.67 -6.46 -3.32
C ILE A 3 21.98 -6.69 -1.84
N PRO A 4 23.25 -6.59 -1.40
CA PRO A 4 23.59 -6.78 0.00
C PRO A 4 22.90 -5.72 0.88
N ASN A 5 22.48 -6.12 2.08
CA ASN A 5 21.85 -5.27 3.09
C ASN A 5 20.54 -4.57 2.68
N LEU A 6 19.91 -4.98 1.57
CA LEU A 6 18.59 -4.48 1.22
C LEU A 6 17.57 -4.97 2.25
N ARG A 7 16.86 -4.05 2.91
CA ARG A 7 15.86 -4.40 3.93
C ARG A 7 14.44 -3.94 3.60
N ARG A 8 14.27 -2.97 2.71
CA ARG A 8 12.96 -2.41 2.36
C ARG A 8 12.80 -2.39 0.84
N ILE A 9 11.63 -2.83 0.37
CA ILE A 9 11.26 -2.76 -1.04
C ILE A 9 9.98 -1.95 -1.14
N SER A 10 10.01 -0.91 -1.97
CA SER A 10 8.84 -0.08 -2.22
C SER A 10 7.97 -0.72 -3.30
N ILE A 11 6.70 -0.93 -2.99
CA ILE A 11 5.71 -1.56 -3.87
C ILE A 11 4.72 -0.48 -4.32
N SER A 12 4.63 -0.27 -5.63
CA SER A 12 3.71 0.70 -6.22
C SER A 12 2.27 0.17 -6.22
N PRO A 13 1.25 1.05 -6.31
CA PRO A 13 -0.15 0.60 -6.42
C PRO A 13 -0.42 -0.22 -7.69
N TRP A 14 0.43 -0.11 -8.71
CA TRP A 14 0.31 -0.81 -9.99
C TRP A 14 0.99 -2.18 -10.01
N ALA A 15 1.73 -2.52 -8.95
CA ALA A 15 2.38 -3.82 -8.84
C ALA A 15 1.36 -4.92 -8.55
N ASN A 16 1.62 -6.12 -9.04
CA ASN A 16 0.86 -7.30 -8.60
C ASN A 16 1.30 -7.64 -7.16
N VAL A 17 0.46 -7.26 -6.20
CA VAL A 17 0.72 -7.38 -4.76
C VAL A 17 0.91 -8.84 -4.35
N GLU A 18 0.13 -9.78 -4.91
CA GLU A 18 0.24 -11.22 -4.64
C GLU A 18 1.61 -11.76 -5.05
N ASN A 19 2.01 -11.50 -6.30
CA ASN A 19 3.31 -11.92 -6.80
C ASN A 19 4.46 -11.31 -5.98
N CYS A 20 4.32 -10.06 -5.54
CA CYS A 20 5.31 -9.44 -4.66
C CYS A 20 5.34 -10.11 -3.28
N ALA A 21 4.18 -10.40 -2.68
CA ALA A 21 4.09 -11.02 -1.36
C ALA A 21 4.74 -12.41 -1.36
N ASP A 22 4.47 -13.21 -2.38
CA ASP A 22 5.03 -14.56 -2.53
C ASP A 22 6.56 -14.57 -2.65
N GLN A 23 7.13 -13.56 -3.32
CA GLN A 23 8.56 -13.42 -3.53
C GLN A 23 9.29 -12.85 -2.31
N LEU A 24 8.68 -11.87 -1.64
CA LEU A 24 9.35 -11.11 -0.57
C LEU A 24 9.16 -11.73 0.81
N ARG A 25 7.94 -12.18 1.13
CA ARG A 25 7.58 -12.78 2.43
C ARG A 25 8.13 -11.96 3.61
N ASP A 26 8.75 -12.61 4.58
CA ASP A 26 9.32 -12.04 5.79
C ASP A 26 10.77 -11.50 5.63
N LYS A 27 11.37 -11.64 4.44
CA LYS A 27 12.78 -11.29 4.19
C LYS A 27 13.01 -9.80 4.07
N PHE A 28 12.00 -9.05 3.64
CA PHE A 28 12.07 -7.60 3.45
C PHE A 28 10.85 -6.90 4.06
N ILE A 29 10.99 -5.63 4.39
CA ILE A 29 9.86 -4.74 4.64
C ILE A 29 9.14 -4.53 3.32
N PHE A 30 7.89 -4.99 3.26
CA PHE A 30 6.96 -4.80 2.17
C PHE A 30 6.34 -3.40 2.33
N SER A 31 6.98 -2.39 1.73
CA SER A 31 6.58 -0.98 1.87
C SER A 31 5.61 -0.61 0.75
N TRP A 32 4.33 -0.86 0.99
CA TRP A 32 3.26 -0.73 0.01
C TRP A 32 2.63 0.65 0.00
N LYS A 33 2.36 1.14 -1.22
CA LYS A 33 1.67 2.40 -1.46
C LYS A 33 0.27 2.11 -2.01
N PRO A 34 -0.80 2.31 -1.21
CA PRO A 34 -2.14 2.28 -1.75
C PRO A 34 -2.31 3.38 -2.80
N ASN A 35 -3.23 3.20 -3.75
CA ASN A 35 -3.49 4.23 -4.75
C ASN A 35 -4.10 5.47 -4.06
N PRO A 36 -3.43 6.65 -4.10
CA PRO A 36 -3.92 7.84 -3.43
C PRO A 36 -5.22 8.38 -4.01
N SER A 37 -5.56 8.06 -5.27
CA SER A 37 -6.78 8.57 -5.91
C SER A 37 -8.06 8.11 -5.22
N TYR A 38 -8.04 6.93 -4.59
CA TYR A 38 -9.20 6.41 -3.87
C TYR A 38 -9.59 7.30 -2.68
N ILE A 39 -8.61 7.91 -2.02
CA ILE A 39 -8.84 8.81 -0.89
C ILE A 39 -9.04 10.26 -1.37
N ALA A 40 -8.26 10.69 -2.37
CA ALA A 40 -8.28 12.07 -2.85
C ALA A 40 -9.51 12.45 -3.67
N ASN A 41 -10.17 11.48 -4.34
CA ASN A 41 -11.30 11.73 -5.23
C ASN A 41 -12.60 11.09 -4.70
N ASP A 42 -12.97 9.91 -5.20
CA ASP A 42 -14.31 9.32 -5.06
C ASP A 42 -14.67 8.96 -3.61
N PHE A 43 -13.68 8.70 -2.75
CA PHE A 43 -13.82 8.41 -1.32
C PHE A 43 -14.93 7.40 -0.98
N ASP A 44 -15.00 6.33 -1.76
CA ASP A 44 -15.86 5.19 -1.48
C ASP A 44 -15.26 4.37 -0.32
N VAL A 45 -15.80 4.60 0.88
CA VAL A 45 -15.32 3.97 2.12
C VAL A 45 -15.42 2.45 2.08
N GLU A 46 -16.46 1.90 1.46
CA GLU A 46 -16.63 0.44 1.37
C GLU A 46 -15.58 -0.16 0.45
N TYR A 47 -15.38 0.44 -0.73
CA TYR A 47 -14.35 0.04 -1.66
C TYR A 47 -12.95 0.14 -1.05
N ILE A 48 -12.62 1.28 -0.42
CA ILE A 48 -11.33 1.50 0.24
C ILE A 48 -11.12 0.46 1.34
N GLY A 49 -12.12 0.22 2.18
CA GLY A 49 -12.05 -0.77 3.24
C GLY A 49 -11.76 -2.18 2.71
N ASN A 50 -12.45 -2.59 1.66
CA ASN A 50 -12.24 -3.89 1.01
C ASN A 50 -10.86 -3.98 0.34
N TYR A 51 -10.42 -2.91 -0.33
CA TYR A 51 -9.11 -2.80 -0.94
C TYR A 51 -7.98 -2.97 0.08
N LEU A 52 -8.06 -2.28 1.22
CA LEU A 52 -7.08 -2.39 2.30
C LEU A 52 -7.09 -3.77 2.96
N LYS A 53 -8.28 -4.33 3.25
CA LYS A 53 -8.42 -5.69 3.81
C LYS A 53 -7.80 -6.74 2.90
N ASN A 54 -8.06 -6.65 1.60
CA ASN A 54 -7.49 -7.57 0.61
C ASN A 54 -5.96 -7.47 0.60
N ALA A 55 -5.39 -6.26 0.61
CA ALA A 55 -3.95 -6.08 0.67
C ALA A 55 -3.35 -6.70 1.94
N PHE A 56 -3.93 -6.47 3.12
CA PHE A 56 -3.46 -7.06 4.37
C PHE A 56 -3.56 -8.59 4.41
N LYS A 57 -4.63 -9.14 3.83
CA LYS A 57 -4.79 -10.59 3.70
C LYS A 57 -3.72 -11.18 2.79
N THR A 58 -3.51 -10.58 1.61
CA THR A 58 -2.49 -11.01 0.65
C THR A 58 -1.08 -10.93 1.24
N THR A 59 -0.80 -9.96 2.11
CA THR A 59 0.52 -9.73 2.70
C THR A 59 0.65 -10.27 4.13
N GLU A 60 -0.22 -11.19 4.57
CA GLU A 60 -0.23 -11.71 5.96
C GLU A 60 1.11 -12.35 6.38
N ASN A 61 1.84 -12.93 5.43
CA ASN A 61 3.15 -13.56 5.65
C ASN A 61 4.33 -12.60 5.37
N CYS A 62 4.07 -11.31 5.24
CA CYS A 62 5.08 -10.28 4.98
C CYS A 62 5.29 -9.35 6.18
N VAL A 63 6.44 -8.68 6.20
CA VAL A 63 6.65 -7.54 7.12
C VAL A 63 6.06 -6.28 6.48
N MET A 64 4.76 -6.07 6.66
CA MET A 64 4.00 -5.01 5.99
C MET A 64 4.24 -3.61 6.60
N GLU A 65 4.49 -2.64 5.72
CA GLU A 65 4.37 -1.20 5.99
C GLU A 65 3.47 -0.59 4.92
N MET A 66 2.55 0.27 5.33
CA MET A 66 1.71 1.02 4.40
C MET A 66 2.06 2.51 4.46
N ILE A 67 2.30 3.11 3.30
CA ILE A 67 2.61 4.54 3.18
C ILE A 67 1.72 5.17 2.12
N LEU A 68 0.86 6.11 2.51
CA LEU A 68 0.16 6.96 1.57
C LEU A 68 1.12 8.04 1.04
N LYS A 69 1.26 8.14 -0.28
CA LYS A 69 2.17 9.08 -0.96
C LYS A 69 1.49 9.67 -2.19
N ASP A 70 2.07 10.76 -2.71
CA ASP A 70 1.67 11.40 -3.97
C ASP A 70 0.25 12.00 -3.92
N THR A 71 -0.17 12.43 -2.73
CA THR A 71 -1.44 13.14 -2.45
C THR A 71 -1.27 14.65 -2.65
N HIS A 72 -1.29 15.10 -3.91
CA HIS A 72 -1.17 16.53 -4.25
C HIS A 72 -2.47 17.33 -3.99
N THR A 73 -3.61 16.64 -3.87
CA THR A 73 -4.92 17.21 -3.57
C THR A 73 -5.70 16.24 -2.70
N CYS A 74 -6.65 16.76 -1.93
CA CYS A 74 -7.64 16.00 -1.16
C CYS A 74 -9.07 16.24 -1.69
N GLY A 75 -9.22 16.79 -2.89
CA GLY A 75 -10.54 17.14 -3.44
C GLY A 75 -11.26 18.24 -2.64
N ASN A 76 -10.52 19.10 -1.94
CA ASN A 76 -11.00 20.07 -0.94
C ASN A 76 -11.62 19.45 0.33
N HIS A 77 -11.29 18.19 0.62
CA HIS A 77 -11.75 17.45 1.79
C HIS A 77 -10.57 17.02 2.68
N PRO A 78 -9.89 17.96 3.38
CA PRO A 78 -8.75 17.64 4.25
C PRO A 78 -9.11 16.68 5.40
N GLU A 79 -10.37 16.69 5.86
CA GLU A 79 -10.88 15.83 6.94
C GLU A 79 -10.71 14.33 6.66
N ARG A 80 -10.55 13.94 5.39
CA ARG A 80 -10.29 12.55 4.97
C ARG A 80 -8.93 12.01 5.43
N PHE A 81 -8.04 12.89 5.88
CA PHE A 81 -6.70 12.57 6.37
C PHE A 81 -6.55 12.77 7.88
N GLU A 82 -7.60 13.23 8.55
CA GLU A 82 -7.63 13.46 9.99
C GLU A 82 -8.07 12.19 10.73
N ILE A 83 -7.59 12.01 11.96
CA ILE A 83 -7.86 10.86 12.85
C ILE A 83 -8.92 11.26 13.87
#